data_AF-A0A7C3SLU9-F1
#
_entry.id   AF-A0A7C3SLU9-F1
#
_cell.length_a   1.000
_cell.length_b   1.000
_cell.length_c   1.000
_cell.angle_alpha   90.00
_cell.angle_beta   90.00
_cell.angle_gamma   90.00
#
_symmetry.space_group_name_H-M   'P 1'
#
loop_
_entity.id
_entity.type
_entity.pdbx_description
1 polymer ?
#
loop_
_entity_poly.entity_id
_entity_poly.type
_entity_poly.pdbx_seq_one_letter_code
_entity_poly.pdbx_strand_id
1 'polypeptide(L)'
;DTWLMLLAATLFAAAAYVYFTLIRPLKEQEQLNRGFGAYFLGVGIYALATGIWATITWPFPGPYNIVLMDPWAIFGVACLVLGLSLLLRIDLAFTSLGFAFLGILPAVYGLAILNYRLTKTPELTFIMYFFTGLAVLLSPIFFHKKNKTLAYIAVALLVIAGLIALFIGVNATFGHIPGWSKWTPWYGAVKVGG
;
A
#
# COMPACT_ATOMS: atom_id res chain seq x y z
N ASP A 1 -4.77 -10.77 -4.57
CA ASP A 1 -5.21 -10.23 -5.87
C ASP A 1 -5.71 -8.81 -5.72
N THR A 2 -6.94 -8.63 -5.23
CA THR A 2 -7.59 -7.33 -5.03
C THR A 2 -6.77 -6.38 -4.17
N TRP A 3 -6.15 -6.86 -3.10
CA TRP A 3 -5.37 -6.01 -2.20
C TRP A 3 -4.11 -5.43 -2.85
N LEU A 4 -3.48 -6.16 -3.79
CA LEU A 4 -2.34 -5.63 -4.54
C LEU A 4 -2.78 -4.59 -5.57
N MET A 5 -3.95 -4.76 -6.19
CA MET A 5 -4.52 -3.75 -7.07
C MET A 5 -4.97 -2.50 -6.31
N LEU A 6 -5.51 -2.67 -5.09
CA LEU A 6 -5.84 -1.56 -4.20
C LEU A 6 -4.57 -0.85 -3.72
N LEU A 7 -3.53 -1.59 -3.33
CA LEU A 7 -2.20 -1.05 -3.04
C LEU A 7 -1.71 -0.19 -4.20
N ALA A 8 -1.75 -0.72 -5.44
CA ALA A 8 -1.33 0.00 -6.63
C ALA A 8 -2.08 1.33 -6.79
N ALA A 9 -3.41 1.31 -6.71
CA ALA A 9 -4.24 2.51 -6.80
C ALA A 9 -3.87 3.54 -5.71
N THR A 10 -3.60 3.08 -4.49
CA THR A 10 -3.23 3.95 -3.38
C THR A 10 -1.81 4.51 -3.51
N LEU A 11 -0.86 3.74 -4.04
CA LEU A 11 0.48 4.24 -4.35
C LEU A 11 0.45 5.30 -5.46
N PHE A 12 -0.39 5.12 -6.49
CA PHE A 12 -0.63 6.15 -7.50
C PHE A 12 -1.28 7.40 -6.92
N ALA A 13 -2.25 7.23 -6.01
CA ALA A 13 -2.85 8.35 -5.30
C ALA A 13 -1.82 9.10 -4.43
N ALA A 14 -0.96 8.39 -3.70
CA ALA A 14 0.11 9.00 -2.92
C ALA A 14 1.11 9.75 -3.80
N ALA A 15 1.49 9.18 -4.94
CA ALA A 15 2.36 9.84 -5.93
C ALA A 15 1.71 11.12 -6.48
N ALA A 16 0.43 11.06 -6.87
CA ALA A 16 -0.33 12.21 -7.36
C ALA A 16 -0.43 13.30 -6.28
N TYR A 17 -0.70 12.92 -5.03
CA TYR A 17 -0.78 13.84 -3.91
C TYR A 17 0.55 14.58 -3.68
N VAL A 18 1.68 13.85 -3.63
CA VAL A 18 3.01 14.47 -3.50
C VAL A 18 3.30 15.40 -4.68
N TYR A 19 2.97 14.97 -5.89
CA TYR A 19 3.17 15.76 -7.10
C TYR A 19 2.37 17.07 -7.08
N PHE A 20 1.08 17.02 -6.79
CA PHE A 20 0.19 18.18 -6.77
C PHE A 20 0.29 19.05 -5.52
N THR A 21 1.01 18.59 -4.49
CA THR A 21 1.29 19.38 -3.28
C THR A 21 2.65 20.08 -3.35
N LEU A 22 3.70 19.39 -3.82
CA LEU A 22 5.08 19.90 -3.71
C LEU A 22 5.73 20.27 -5.06
N ILE A 23 5.41 19.54 -6.13
CA ILE A 23 6.08 19.70 -7.42
C ILE A 23 5.34 20.74 -8.26
N ARG A 24 4.04 20.50 -8.46
CA ARG A 24 3.11 21.36 -9.19
C ARG A 24 1.88 21.68 -8.32
N PRO A 25 2.03 22.59 -7.34
CA PRO A 25 0.97 22.97 -6.44
C PRO A 25 -0.29 23.42 -7.19
N LEU A 26 -1.43 22.77 -6.91
CA LEU A 26 -2.74 23.25 -7.33
C LEU A 26 -3.18 24.43 -6.46
N LYS A 27 -4.12 25.26 -6.95
CA LYS A 27 -4.65 26.41 -6.19
C LYS A 27 -5.58 25.93 -5.07
N GLU A 28 -6.38 24.91 -5.34
CA GLU A 28 -7.38 24.36 -4.41
C GLU A 28 -6.79 23.31 -3.45
N GLN A 29 -5.67 23.64 -2.78
CA GLN A 29 -4.97 22.71 -1.87
C GLN A 29 -5.88 22.14 -0.77
N GLU A 30 -6.84 22.91 -0.28
CA GLU A 30 -7.79 22.43 0.71
C GLU A 30 -8.70 21.32 0.15
N GLN A 31 -9.22 21.49 -1.06
CA GLN A 31 -10.07 20.49 -1.70
C GLN A 31 -9.27 19.24 -2.06
N LEU A 32 -8.02 19.42 -2.50
CA LEU A 32 -7.06 18.34 -2.72
C LEU A 32 -6.87 17.53 -1.43
N ASN A 33 -6.53 18.19 -0.32
CA ASN A 33 -6.33 17.54 0.98
C ASN A 33 -7.59 16.81 1.44
N ARG A 34 -8.78 17.39 1.28
CA ARG A 34 -10.03 16.73 1.68
C ARG A 34 -10.35 15.50 0.84
N GLY A 35 -10.19 15.60 -0.49
CA GLY A 35 -10.46 14.49 -1.41
C GLY A 35 -9.50 13.31 -1.20
N PHE A 36 -8.19 13.59 -1.18
CA PHE A 36 -7.18 12.57 -0.89
C PHE A 36 -7.28 12.05 0.55
N GLY A 37 -7.57 12.94 1.51
CA GLY A 37 -7.76 12.58 2.91
C GLY A 37 -8.89 11.57 3.12
N ALA A 38 -10.05 11.80 2.50
CA ALA A 38 -11.18 10.87 2.53
C ALA A 38 -10.83 9.53 1.87
N TYR A 39 -10.12 9.55 0.73
CA TYR A 39 -9.65 8.34 0.06
C TYR A 39 -8.72 7.51 0.94
N PHE A 40 -7.66 8.12 1.48
CA PHE A 40 -6.71 7.42 2.35
C PHE A 40 -7.36 6.94 3.66
N LEU A 41 -8.29 7.71 4.22
CA LEU A 41 -9.04 7.27 5.40
C LEU A 41 -9.85 6.01 5.09
N GLY A 42 -10.62 6.01 3.99
CA GLY A 42 -11.44 4.85 3.58
C GLY A 42 -10.61 3.61 3.30
N VAL A 43 -9.53 3.75 2.50
CA VAL A 43 -8.60 2.64 2.24
C VAL A 43 -7.92 2.18 3.53
N GLY A 44 -7.53 3.11 4.41
CA GLY A 44 -6.87 2.81 5.67
C GLY A 44 -7.74 1.99 6.61
N ILE A 45 -9.01 2.35 6.77
CA ILE A 45 -9.99 1.57 7.55
C ILE A 45 -10.10 0.15 6.96
N TYR A 46 -10.31 0.05 5.65
CA TYR A 46 -10.45 -1.24 4.97
C TYR A 46 -9.20 -2.12 5.14
N ALA A 47 -8.02 -1.58 4.84
CA ALA A 47 -6.77 -2.31 4.88
C ALA A 47 -6.39 -2.73 6.30
N LEU A 48 -6.61 -1.86 7.31
CA LEU A 48 -6.37 -2.20 8.71
C LEU A 48 -7.32 -3.31 9.17
N ALA A 49 -8.62 -3.17 8.91
CA ALA A 49 -9.61 -4.15 9.33
C ALA A 49 -9.37 -5.52 8.67
N THR A 50 -9.12 -5.54 7.37
CA THR A 50 -8.84 -6.78 6.63
C THR A 50 -7.48 -7.38 6.97
N GLY A 51 -6.47 -6.57 7.24
CA GLY A 51 -5.16 -7.02 7.72
C GLY A 51 -5.24 -7.68 9.08
N ILE A 52 -5.85 -7.01 10.08
CA ILE A 52 -6.07 -7.58 11.42
C ILE A 52 -6.89 -8.86 11.32
N TRP A 53 -7.99 -8.84 10.56
CA TRP A 53 -8.80 -10.01 10.33
C TRP A 53 -7.97 -11.16 9.75
N ALA A 54 -7.15 -10.92 8.72
CA ALA A 54 -6.35 -11.96 8.08
C ALA A 54 -5.22 -12.51 8.97
N THR A 55 -4.65 -11.66 9.85
CA THR A 55 -3.69 -12.09 10.87
C THR A 55 -4.36 -13.01 11.90
N ILE A 56 -5.62 -12.76 12.28
CA ILE A 56 -6.36 -13.55 13.29
C ILE A 56 -7.01 -14.81 12.70
N THR A 57 -7.58 -14.73 11.50
CA THR A 57 -8.47 -15.76 10.92
C THR A 57 -7.80 -16.76 10.00
N TRP A 58 -6.48 -16.91 10.15
CA TRP A 58 -5.58 -17.85 9.48
C TRP A 58 -6.24 -18.93 8.60
N PRO A 59 -5.91 -18.99 7.29
CA PRO A 59 -5.19 -20.18 6.82
C PRO A 59 -4.27 -19.94 5.60
N PHE A 60 -3.20 -19.13 5.71
CA PHE A 60 -2.10 -19.25 4.74
C PHE A 60 -1.03 -20.22 5.28
N PRO A 61 -0.71 -21.32 4.58
CA PRO A 61 0.34 -22.23 5.01
C PRO A 61 1.72 -21.56 4.93
N GLY A 62 2.54 -21.68 5.97
CA GLY A 62 3.91 -21.16 6.00
C GLY A 62 4.03 -19.66 6.34
N PRO A 63 5.14 -18.99 5.96
CA PRO A 63 5.47 -17.64 6.43
C PRO A 63 4.71 -16.51 5.71
N TYR A 64 3.76 -16.84 4.82
CA TYR A 64 3.10 -15.87 3.94
C TYR A 64 2.25 -14.85 4.69
N ASN A 65 1.68 -15.21 5.84
CA ASN A 65 0.95 -14.25 6.66
C ASN A 65 1.85 -13.12 7.16
N ILE A 66 3.07 -13.46 7.60
CA ILE A 66 4.06 -12.51 8.11
C ILE A 66 4.46 -11.52 7.01
N VAL A 67 4.65 -11.99 5.79
CA VAL A 67 5.17 -11.15 4.70
C VAL A 67 4.09 -10.52 3.84
N LEU A 68 2.82 -10.90 3.96
CA LEU A 68 1.71 -10.37 3.17
C LEU A 68 0.63 -9.67 4.02
N MET A 69 0.22 -10.24 5.16
CA MET A 69 -0.90 -9.72 5.96
C MET A 69 -0.45 -8.65 6.97
N ASP A 70 0.66 -8.87 7.67
CA ASP A 70 1.20 -7.87 8.61
C ASP A 70 1.54 -6.54 7.89
N PRO A 71 2.21 -6.55 6.71
CA PRO A 71 2.48 -5.33 5.96
C PRO A 71 1.21 -4.65 5.45
N TRP A 72 0.15 -5.43 5.18
CA TRP A 72 -1.14 -4.91 4.75
C TRP A 72 -1.84 -4.15 5.88
N ALA A 73 -1.80 -4.66 7.11
CA ALA A 73 -2.30 -3.95 8.29
C ALA A 73 -1.50 -2.65 8.54
N ILE A 74 -0.17 -2.71 8.46
CA ILE A 74 0.72 -1.54 8.60
C ILE A 74 0.43 -0.49 7.52
N PHE A 75 0.20 -0.92 6.27
CA PHE A 75 -0.23 -0.05 5.18
C PHE A 75 -1.57 0.64 5.51
N GLY A 76 -2.51 -0.08 6.11
CA GLY A 76 -3.75 0.49 6.63
C GLY A 76 -3.51 1.58 7.67
N VAL A 77 -2.62 1.35 8.64
CA VAL A 77 -2.22 2.37 9.62
C VAL A 77 -1.62 3.60 8.94
N ALA A 78 -0.71 3.41 7.99
CA ALA A 78 -0.09 4.52 7.26
C ALA A 78 -1.14 5.36 6.51
N CYS A 79 -2.10 4.71 5.86
CA CYS A 79 -3.21 5.38 5.17
C CYS A 79 -4.13 6.14 6.14
N LEU A 80 -4.43 5.57 7.32
CA LEU A 80 -5.22 6.26 8.35
C LEU A 80 -4.51 7.52 8.85
N VAL A 81 -3.22 7.41 9.18
CA VAL A 81 -2.42 8.54 9.67
C VAL A 81 -2.35 9.65 8.62
N LEU A 82 -2.09 9.29 7.35
CA LEU A 82 -2.08 10.24 6.25
C LEU A 82 -3.47 10.87 6.05
N GLY A 83 -4.51 10.05 5.93
CA GLY A 83 -5.88 10.50 5.69
C GLY A 83 -6.40 11.45 6.77
N LEU A 84 -6.21 11.08 8.05
CA LEU A 84 -6.57 11.93 9.18
C LEU A 84 -5.76 13.23 9.20
N SER A 85 -4.47 13.17 8.90
CA SER A 85 -3.64 14.39 8.85
C SER A 85 -4.15 15.38 7.81
N LEU A 86 -4.52 14.88 6.62
CA LEU A 86 -5.07 15.71 5.55
C LEU A 86 -6.44 16.31 5.91
N LEU A 87 -7.33 15.52 6.52
CA LEU A 87 -8.68 15.96 6.89
C LEU A 87 -8.68 16.94 8.06
N LEU A 88 -7.80 16.71 9.04
CA LEU A 88 -7.66 17.55 10.23
C LEU A 88 -6.70 18.73 10.03
N ARG A 89 -6.16 18.90 8.81
CA ARG A 89 -5.21 19.96 8.45
C ARG A 89 -3.94 19.94 9.33
N ILE A 90 -3.50 18.76 9.73
CA ILE A 90 -2.25 18.56 10.44
C ILE A 90 -1.11 18.69 9.42
N ASP A 91 -0.09 19.48 9.77
CA ASP A 91 1.05 19.69 8.91
C ASP A 91 1.86 18.39 8.74
N LEU A 92 1.95 17.93 7.49
CA LEU A 92 2.65 16.71 7.11
C LEU A 92 4.15 16.75 7.40
N ALA A 93 4.76 17.93 7.56
CA ALA A 93 6.15 18.04 7.99
C ALA A 93 6.38 17.40 9.37
N PHE A 94 5.38 17.45 10.26
CA PHE A 94 5.44 16.82 11.58
C PHE A 94 4.92 15.40 11.56
N THR A 95 3.81 15.13 10.86
CA THR A 95 3.27 13.76 10.79
C THR A 95 4.27 12.80 10.13
N SER A 96 4.96 13.25 9.08
CA SER A 96 5.96 12.44 8.36
C SER A 96 7.11 11.98 9.22
N LEU A 97 7.58 12.76 10.19
CA LEU A 97 8.63 12.32 11.12
C LEU A 97 8.24 11.03 11.85
N GLY A 98 6.99 10.94 12.33
CA GLY A 98 6.50 9.77 13.04
C GLY A 98 6.25 8.58 12.11
N PHE A 99 5.54 8.79 11.00
CA PHE A 99 5.15 7.67 10.14
C PHE A 99 6.25 7.21 9.17
N ALA A 100 7.32 7.99 8.97
CA ALA A 100 8.45 7.58 8.11
C ALA A 100 9.06 6.24 8.53
N PHE A 101 9.11 5.97 9.84
CA PHE A 101 9.61 4.70 10.39
C PHE A 101 8.74 3.51 9.99
N LEU A 102 7.47 3.72 9.66
CA LEU A 102 6.63 2.65 9.08
C LEU A 102 7.16 2.18 7.74
N GLY A 103 7.99 2.96 7.05
CA GLY A 103 8.67 2.58 5.82
C GLY A 103 9.80 1.56 6.01
N ILE A 104 10.33 1.39 7.23
CA ILE A 104 11.35 0.37 7.52
C ILE A 104 10.75 -1.03 7.40
N LEU A 105 9.53 -1.21 7.91
CA LEU A 105 8.86 -2.51 7.96
C LEU A 105 8.71 -3.15 6.56
N PRO A 106 8.10 -2.51 5.55
CA PRO A 106 8.02 -3.09 4.21
C PRO A 106 9.41 -3.31 3.60
N ALA A 107 10.42 -2.47 3.87
CA ALA A 107 11.78 -2.72 3.37
C ALA A 107 12.36 -4.03 3.92
N VAL A 108 12.20 -4.30 5.22
CA VAL A 108 12.62 -5.56 5.86
C VAL A 108 11.84 -6.76 5.33
N TYR A 109 10.52 -6.64 5.19
CA TYR A 109 9.71 -7.70 4.60
C TYR A 109 10.09 -8.00 3.15
N GLY A 110 10.41 -6.97 2.36
CA GLY A 110 10.93 -7.15 1.01
C GLY A 110 12.22 -7.96 1.00
N LEU A 111 13.17 -7.65 1.89
CA LEU A 111 14.42 -8.40 2.03
C LEU A 111 14.17 -9.86 2.42
N ALA A 112 13.24 -10.11 3.34
CA ALA A 112 12.84 -11.47 3.73
C ALA A 112 12.24 -12.23 2.54
N ILE A 113 11.35 -11.61 1.75
CA ILE A 113 10.78 -12.20 0.54
C ILE A 113 11.87 -12.57 -0.46
N LEU A 114 12.87 -11.70 -0.65
CA LEU A 114 14.00 -11.95 -1.55
C LEU A 114 14.86 -13.11 -1.06
N ASN A 115 15.24 -13.09 0.21
CA ASN A 115 16.14 -14.08 0.82
C ASN A 115 15.53 -15.48 0.83
N TYR A 116 14.24 -15.59 1.19
CA TYR A 116 13.55 -16.87 1.32
C TYR A 116 12.76 -17.26 0.06
N ARG A 117 12.82 -16.47 -1.02
CA ARG A 117 12.14 -16.73 -2.29
C ARG A 117 10.64 -17.00 -2.13
N LEU A 118 9.96 -16.20 -1.30
CA LEU A 118 8.59 -16.46 -0.85
C LEU A 118 7.50 -16.14 -1.88
N THR A 119 7.82 -15.69 -3.09
CA THR A 119 6.81 -15.47 -4.14
C THR A 119 7.27 -16.05 -5.46
N LYS A 120 6.36 -16.16 -6.44
CA LYS A 120 6.71 -16.59 -7.80
C LYS A 120 7.66 -15.60 -8.51
N THR A 121 7.72 -14.35 -8.05
CA THR A 121 8.53 -13.27 -8.62
C THR A 121 9.21 -12.47 -7.49
N PRO A 122 10.12 -13.08 -6.74
CA PRO A 122 10.62 -12.53 -5.47
C PRO A 122 11.39 -11.22 -5.64
N GLU A 123 12.10 -11.02 -6.75
CA GLU A 123 12.80 -9.79 -7.08
C GLU A 123 11.83 -8.62 -7.28
N LEU A 124 10.75 -8.84 -8.05
CA LEU A 124 9.73 -7.82 -8.28
C LEU A 124 9.00 -7.49 -6.97
N THR A 125 8.65 -8.50 -6.18
CA THR A 125 8.01 -8.28 -4.88
C THR A 125 8.94 -7.50 -3.94
N PHE A 126 10.24 -7.83 -3.91
CA PHE A 126 11.22 -7.06 -3.16
C PHE A 126 11.27 -5.59 -3.58
N ILE A 127 11.38 -5.31 -4.88
CA ILE A 127 11.44 -3.93 -5.39
C ILE A 127 10.19 -3.15 -4.99
N MET A 128 9.00 -3.76 -5.14
CA MET A 128 7.73 -3.16 -4.74
C MET A 128 7.72 -2.76 -3.25
N TYR A 129 8.10 -3.68 -2.37
CA TYR A 129 8.14 -3.46 -0.92
C TYR A 129 9.20 -2.41 -0.54
N PHE A 130 10.40 -2.56 -1.09
CA PHE A 130 11.53 -1.68 -0.80
C PHE A 130 11.27 -0.25 -1.28
N PHE A 131 10.75 -0.06 -2.49
CA PHE A 131 10.44 1.28 -3.02
C PHE A 131 9.26 1.92 -2.28
N THR A 132 8.25 1.15 -1.89
CA THR A 132 7.16 1.64 -1.03
C THR A 132 7.72 2.15 0.30
N GLY A 133 8.56 1.35 0.96
CA GLY A 133 9.18 1.72 2.24
C GLY A 133 10.11 2.92 2.12
N LEU A 134 10.94 2.96 1.08
CA LEU A 134 11.88 4.04 0.84
C LEU A 134 11.17 5.38 0.56
N ALA A 135 10.08 5.38 -0.21
CA ALA A 135 9.30 6.60 -0.45
C ALA A 135 8.73 7.18 0.85
N VAL A 136 8.26 6.32 1.77
CA VAL A 136 7.77 6.72 3.09
C VAL A 136 8.90 7.25 3.97
N LEU A 137 10.07 6.59 3.96
CA LEU A 137 11.26 7.03 4.70
C LEU A 137 11.78 8.41 4.26
N LEU A 138 11.65 8.73 2.97
CA LEU A 138 12.06 10.04 2.43
C LEU A 138 11.09 11.17 2.78
N SER A 139 9.87 10.85 3.23
CA SER A 139 8.79 11.82 3.44
C SER A 139 9.10 12.99 4.37
N PRO A 140 9.82 12.82 5.51
CA PRO A 140 10.16 13.96 6.36
C PRO A 140 11.02 14.97 5.62
N ILE A 141 11.93 14.51 4.77
CA ILE A 141 12.89 15.39 4.11
C ILE A 141 12.18 16.25 3.07
N PHE A 142 11.31 15.65 2.25
CA PHE A 142 10.63 16.41 1.20
C PHE A 142 9.44 17.23 1.71
N PHE A 143 8.76 16.84 2.80
CA PHE A 143 7.71 17.67 3.40
C PHE A 143 8.29 18.82 4.24
N HIS A 144 9.32 18.58 5.04
CA HIS A 144 9.91 19.62 5.90
C HIS A 144 10.76 20.62 5.11
N LYS A 145 11.67 20.14 4.25
CA LYS A 145 12.56 21.01 3.47
C LYS A 145 11.97 21.47 2.14
N LYS A 146 10.76 21.01 1.80
CA LYS A 146 10.10 21.27 0.49
C LYS A 146 11.02 20.95 -0.70
N ASN A 147 11.85 19.90 -0.56
CA ASN A 147 12.84 19.51 -1.56
C ASN A 147 12.16 18.81 -2.75
N LYS A 148 12.02 19.52 -3.88
CA LYS A 148 11.36 19.01 -5.08
C LYS A 148 12.06 17.81 -5.71
N THR A 149 13.39 17.74 -5.65
CA THR A 149 14.14 16.60 -6.21
C THR A 149 13.80 15.32 -5.47
N LEU A 150 13.77 15.36 -4.14
CA LEU A 150 13.36 14.22 -3.33
C LEU A 150 11.87 13.90 -3.51
N ALA A 151 11.02 14.91 -3.71
CA ALA A 151 9.62 14.69 -4.07
C ALA A 151 9.49 13.95 -5.42
N TYR A 152 10.26 14.32 -6.45
CA TYR A 152 10.29 13.60 -7.73
C TYR A 152 10.75 12.15 -7.58
N ILE A 153 11.80 11.92 -6.77
CA ILE A 153 12.28 10.57 -6.47
C ILE A 153 11.19 9.76 -5.77
N ALA A 154 10.55 10.31 -4.73
CA ALA A 154 9.45 9.63 -4.04
C ALA A 154 8.28 9.31 -4.97
N VAL A 155 7.89 10.24 -5.85
CA VAL A 155 6.87 10.01 -6.89
C VAL A 155 7.29 8.85 -7.81
N ALA A 156 8.52 8.83 -8.29
CA ALA A 156 9.01 7.76 -9.16
C ALA A 156 9.00 6.39 -8.45
N LEU A 157 9.47 6.33 -7.20
CA LEU A 157 9.45 5.12 -6.37
C LEU A 157 8.02 4.58 -6.17
N LEU A 158 7.08 5.46 -5.82
CA LEU A 158 5.67 5.10 -5.63
C LEU A 158 5.02 4.63 -6.93
N VAL A 159 5.28 5.30 -8.05
CA VAL A 159 4.75 4.89 -9.36
C VAL A 159 5.31 3.54 -9.78
N ILE A 160 6.62 3.31 -9.66
CA ILE A 160 7.23 2.02 -10.01
C ILE A 160 6.68 0.90 -9.11
N ALA A 161 6.61 1.12 -7.79
CA ALA A 161 6.01 0.17 -6.87
C ALA A 161 4.53 -0.11 -7.20
N GLY A 162 3.76 0.93 -7.54
CA GLY A 162 2.36 0.80 -7.94
C GLY A 162 2.19 0.00 -9.23
N LEU A 163 3.05 0.21 -10.24
CA LEU A 163 3.04 -0.58 -11.48
C LEU A 163 3.35 -2.05 -11.22
N ILE A 164 4.34 -2.33 -10.35
CA ILE A 164 4.67 -3.71 -9.97
C ILE A 164 3.52 -4.35 -9.19
N ALA A 165 2.92 -3.63 -8.22
CA ALA A 165 1.77 -4.11 -7.45
C ALA A 165 0.58 -4.43 -8.37
N LEU A 166 0.30 -3.57 -9.34
CA LEU A 166 -0.75 -3.79 -10.33
C LEU A 166 -0.44 -5.02 -11.20
N PHE A 167 0.79 -5.13 -11.70
CA PHE A 167 1.22 -6.26 -12.51
C PHE A 167 1.08 -7.59 -11.75
N ILE A 168 1.60 -7.69 -10.53
CA ILE A 168 1.49 -8.90 -9.71
C ILE A 168 0.03 -9.17 -9.37
N GLY A 169 -0.73 -8.14 -8.98
CA GLY A 169 -2.15 -8.25 -8.61
C GLY A 169 -3.02 -8.80 -9.74
N VAL A 170 -2.89 -8.26 -10.95
CA VAL A 170 -3.61 -8.71 -12.14
C VAL A 170 -3.25 -10.16 -12.49
N ASN A 171 -1.96 -10.50 -12.53
CA ASN A 171 -1.53 -11.87 -12.80
C ASN A 171 -2.03 -12.85 -11.74
N ALA A 172 -2.06 -12.44 -10.47
CA ALA A 172 -2.58 -13.25 -9.38
C ALA A 172 -4.09 -13.47 -9.51
N THR A 173 -4.88 -12.46 -9.91
CA THR A 173 -6.31 -12.61 -10.23
C THR A 173 -6.53 -13.71 -11.27
N PHE A 174 -5.86 -13.62 -12.42
CA PHE A 174 -6.02 -14.61 -13.49
C PHE A 174 -5.46 -15.99 -13.11
N GLY A 175 -4.44 -16.04 -12.24
CA GLY A 175 -3.88 -17.29 -11.75
C GLY A 175 -4.74 -17.98 -10.69
N HIS A 176 -5.44 -17.23 -9.83
CA HIS A 176 -6.25 -17.78 -8.75
C HIS A 176 -7.62 -18.23 -9.23
N ILE A 177 -8.28 -17.54 -10.16
CA ILE A 177 -9.64 -17.91 -10.59
C ILE A 177 -9.75 -19.41 -10.99
N PRO A 178 -8.86 -19.98 -11.83
CA PRO A 178 -8.91 -21.41 -12.14
C PRO A 178 -8.59 -22.31 -10.94
N GLY A 179 -7.64 -21.90 -10.09
CA GLY A 179 -7.23 -22.66 -8.90
C GLY A 179 -8.31 -22.76 -7.82
N TRP A 180 -9.17 -21.75 -7.73
CA TRP A 180 -10.29 -21.68 -6.79
C TRP A 180 -11.61 -22.18 -7.39
N SER A 181 -11.60 -22.68 -8.63
CA SER A 181 -12.80 -23.20 -9.31
C SER A 181 -13.52 -24.33 -8.56
N LYS A 182 -12.82 -25.04 -7.67
CA LYS A 182 -13.35 -26.11 -6.83
C LYS A 182 -13.66 -25.67 -5.39
N TRP A 183 -13.38 -24.41 -5.04
CA TRP A 183 -13.65 -23.91 -3.70
C TRP A 183 -15.15 -23.82 -3.45
N THR A 184 -15.59 -24.32 -2.31
CA THR A 184 -16.98 -24.23 -1.86
C THR A 184 -17.05 -23.42 -0.56
N PRO A 185 -17.99 -22.47 -0.43
CA PRO A 185 -18.19 -21.75 0.82
C PRO A 185 -18.48 -22.70 1.99
N TRP A 186 -18.19 -22.25 3.22
CA TRP A 186 -18.48 -23.00 4.45
C TRP A 186 -19.98 -23.27 4.65
N TYR A 187 -20.85 -22.49 4.02
CA TYR A 187 -22.30 -22.68 4.00
C TYR A 187 -22.78 -23.57 2.83
N GLY A 188 -21.87 -24.23 2.11
CA GLY A 188 -22.16 -25.20 1.06
C GLY A 188 -22.12 -24.64 -0.36
N ALA A 189 -22.11 -25.55 -1.33
CA ALA A 189 -22.14 -25.21 -2.75
C ALA A 189 -23.53 -24.71 -3.16
N VAL A 190 -23.60 -23.51 -3.74
CA VAL A 190 -24.83 -23.02 -4.37
C VAL A 190 -25.02 -23.80 -5.68
N LYS A 191 -26.03 -24.67 -5.73
CA LYS A 191 -26.47 -25.26 -6.99
C LYS A 191 -27.12 -24.15 -7.81
N VAL A 192 -26.37 -23.60 -8.77
CA VAL A 192 -26.95 -22.72 -9.78
C VAL A 192 -27.69 -23.64 -10.74
N GLY A 193 -29.02 -23.56 -10.76
CA GLY A 193 -29.84 -24.33 -11.71
C GLY A 193 -29.43 -23.98 -13.14
N GLY A 194 -29.12 -25.01 -13.92
CA GLY A 194 -28.85 -24.88 -15.36
C GLY A 194 -30.13 -24.66 -16.16
#